data_AF-A0A931FZ97-F1
#
_entry.id   AF-A0A931FZ97-F1
#
_cell.length_a   1.000
_cell.length_b   1.000
_cell.length_c   1.000
_cell.angle_alpha   90.00
_cell.angle_beta   90.00
_cell.angle_gamma   90.00
#
_symmetry.space_group_name_H-M   'P 1'
#
loop_
_entity.id
_entity.type
_entity.pdbx_description
1 polymer ?
#
loop_
_entity_poly.entity_id
_entity_poly.type
_entity_poly.pdbx_seq_one_letter_code
_entity_poly.pdbx_strand_id
1 'polypeptide(L)'
;MNITIGRGRKRLLLGILSLALIVGIGVPPAASAAPSDSPTSAATSDFTVADILRMNPKARQIAPNAVRVAPNVEVVLPAAGEVSALATGMTTAQCSYKYVCLYEGALGPGLYGGVVLRITNCGSYNLGHYSFPDFRYVGTAAGPKWNDRISAVIDNQTSAAAYPVFYNWEGSWKFKLSLGHQVFAPYVGDDQNDMYDRVDVC
;
A
#
# COMPACT_ATOMS: atom_id res chain seq x y z
N MET A 1 37.47 -39.64 13.53
CA MET A 1 37.27 -39.02 14.85
C MET A 1 35.78 -38.85 15.04
N ASN A 2 35.19 -39.64 15.94
CA ASN A 2 33.76 -39.68 16.26
C ASN A 2 33.37 -38.50 17.15
N ILE A 3 32.23 -37.83 16.90
CA ILE A 3 31.45 -37.16 17.96
C ILE A 3 29.94 -37.39 17.74
N THR A 4 29.27 -37.60 18.87
CA THR A 4 28.04 -38.34 19.12
C THR A 4 26.79 -37.46 19.21
N ILE A 5 25.70 -38.05 18.71
CA ILE A 5 24.24 -37.91 18.98
C ILE A 5 23.82 -37.14 20.26
N GLY A 6 22.84 -36.23 20.10
CA GLY A 6 21.96 -35.75 21.18
C GLY A 6 20.48 -35.84 20.79
N ARG A 7 19.82 -36.96 21.14
CA ARG A 7 18.35 -37.15 21.05
C ARG A 7 17.69 -36.65 22.33
N GLY A 8 16.99 -35.52 22.28
CA GLY A 8 16.08 -35.08 23.34
C GLY A 8 14.70 -35.72 23.19
N ARG A 9 14.32 -36.59 24.14
CA ARG A 9 13.03 -37.28 24.21
C ARG A 9 12.09 -36.62 25.23
N LYS A 10 10.84 -36.46 24.81
CA LYS A 10 9.57 -36.69 25.54
C LYS A 10 9.20 -35.81 26.75
N ARG A 11 8.00 -35.21 26.70
CA ARG A 11 6.86 -35.36 27.68
C ARG A 11 5.57 -35.03 26.92
N LEU A 12 4.79 -35.99 26.42
CA LEU A 12 3.62 -36.62 27.06
C LEU A 12 2.95 -35.79 28.17
N LEU A 13 1.79 -35.21 27.86
CA LEU A 13 0.73 -34.89 28.83
C LEU A 13 -0.60 -35.35 28.23
N LEU A 14 -1.08 -36.46 28.76
CA LEU A 14 -2.46 -36.94 28.66
C LEU A 14 -3.30 -36.09 29.62
N GLY A 15 -4.33 -35.44 29.12
CA GLY A 15 -5.38 -34.79 29.91
C GLY A 15 -6.74 -35.22 29.37
N ILE A 16 -7.48 -35.92 30.20
CA ILE A 16 -8.71 -36.66 29.92
C ILE A 16 -9.93 -35.78 30.28
N LEU A 17 -11.04 -35.97 29.57
CA LEU A 17 -12.44 -35.70 30.00
C LEU A 17 -12.81 -34.20 30.17
N SER A 18 -13.99 -33.70 29.77
CA SER A 18 -15.31 -34.31 29.80
C SER A 18 -16.23 -33.71 28.74
N LEU A 19 -17.05 -34.58 28.18
CA LEU A 19 -18.25 -34.28 27.39
C LEU A 19 -19.32 -33.69 28.34
N ALA A 20 -19.81 -32.49 28.06
CA ALA A 20 -21.10 -32.02 28.55
C ALA A 20 -21.80 -31.30 27.40
N LEU A 21 -22.65 -32.08 26.72
CA LEU A 21 -23.58 -31.64 25.69
C LEU A 21 -24.74 -30.92 26.40
N ILE A 22 -24.82 -29.60 26.27
CA ILE A 22 -26.05 -28.84 26.56
C ILE A 22 -26.55 -28.31 25.22
N VAL A 23 -27.55 -28.99 24.66
CA VAL A 23 -28.34 -28.51 23.53
C VAL A 23 -29.31 -27.46 24.07
N GLY A 24 -28.86 -26.20 24.10
CA GLY A 24 -29.73 -25.05 24.25
C GLY A 24 -30.22 -24.62 22.87
N ILE A 25 -31.46 -24.96 22.51
CA ILE A 25 -32.14 -24.39 21.35
C ILE A 25 -32.58 -22.98 21.75
N GLY A 26 -31.63 -22.06 21.82
CA GLY A 26 -31.91 -20.63 21.85
C GLY A 26 -32.13 -20.19 20.42
N VAL A 27 -33.36 -19.84 20.06
CA VAL A 27 -33.65 -19.10 18.83
C VAL A 27 -32.87 -17.78 18.96
N PRO A 28 -31.81 -17.53 18.18
CA PRO A 28 -31.19 -16.22 18.21
C PRO A 28 -32.25 -15.22 17.74
N PRO A 29 -32.42 -14.06 18.40
CA PRO A 29 -33.19 -13.00 17.79
C PRO A 29 -32.59 -12.75 16.42
N ALA A 30 -33.43 -12.63 15.40
CA ALA A 30 -33.02 -12.21 14.07
C ALA A 30 -32.18 -10.95 14.24
N ALA A 31 -30.86 -11.08 14.10
CA ALA A 31 -29.99 -9.94 13.94
C ALA A 31 -30.43 -9.35 12.60
N SER A 32 -31.28 -8.32 12.66
CA SER A 32 -31.38 -7.38 11.56
C SER A 32 -29.95 -6.96 11.28
N ALA A 33 -29.40 -7.47 10.18
CA ALA A 33 -28.20 -6.92 9.61
C ALA A 33 -28.48 -5.42 9.48
N ALA A 34 -27.82 -4.63 10.33
CA ALA A 34 -27.80 -3.20 10.14
C ALA A 34 -27.34 -3.00 8.69
N PRO A 35 -27.96 -2.09 7.92
CA PRO A 35 -27.39 -1.71 6.64
C PRO A 35 -25.94 -1.33 6.92
N SER A 36 -25.02 -2.14 6.40
CA SER A 36 -23.63 -1.75 6.28
C SER A 36 -23.64 -0.60 5.31
N ASP A 37 -23.81 0.61 5.86
CA ASP A 37 -23.41 1.84 5.22
C ASP A 37 -21.89 1.77 5.13
N SER A 38 -21.39 0.97 4.18
CA SER A 38 -20.05 1.10 3.67
C SER A 38 -19.89 2.57 3.32
N PRO A 39 -18.93 3.30 3.90
CA PRO A 39 -18.73 4.69 3.51
C PRO A 39 -18.50 4.69 2.02
N THR A 40 -19.43 5.31 1.31
CA THR A 40 -19.29 5.67 -0.09
C THR A 40 -18.14 6.67 -0.12
N SER A 41 -16.91 6.17 -0.28
CA SER A 41 -15.72 6.97 -0.58
C SER A 41 -15.79 7.43 -2.03
N ALA A 42 -16.81 8.22 -2.35
CA ALA A 42 -16.94 8.96 -3.59
C ALA A 42 -17.01 10.47 -3.28
N ALA A 43 -16.13 10.91 -2.39
CA ALA A 43 -15.74 12.32 -2.31
C ALA A 43 -14.37 12.47 -2.97
N THR A 44 -14.31 12.25 -4.29
CA THR A 44 -13.23 12.78 -5.13
C THR A 44 -13.36 14.30 -5.09
N SER A 45 -12.85 14.90 -4.03
CA SER A 45 -12.57 16.33 -4.00
C SER A 45 -11.50 16.56 -5.05
N ASP A 46 -11.77 17.45 -6.01
CA ASP A 46 -10.93 17.75 -7.18
C ASP A 46 -9.56 18.29 -6.76
N PHE A 47 -8.69 17.40 -6.29
CA PHE A 47 -7.33 17.75 -5.99
C PHE A 47 -6.58 17.93 -7.31
N THR A 48 -5.96 19.10 -7.51
CA THR A 48 -5.39 19.48 -8.80
C THR A 48 -3.86 19.45 -8.80
N VAL A 49 -3.26 19.43 -9.99
CA VAL A 49 -1.81 19.63 -10.14
C VAL A 49 -1.34 20.94 -9.50
N ALA A 50 -2.15 22.00 -9.58
CA ALA A 50 -1.81 23.29 -8.97
C ALA A 50 -1.68 23.18 -7.44
N ASP A 51 -2.45 22.31 -6.80
CA ASP A 51 -2.34 22.07 -5.35
C ASP A 51 -1.06 21.31 -4.99
N ILE A 52 -0.63 20.32 -5.79
CA ILE A 52 0.67 19.64 -5.62
C ILE A 52 1.81 20.65 -5.69
N LEU A 53 1.79 21.51 -6.70
CA LEU A 53 2.82 22.53 -6.92
C LEU A 53 2.88 23.52 -5.75
N ARG A 54 1.73 23.89 -5.19
CA ARG A 54 1.65 24.77 -4.00
C ARG A 54 2.28 24.12 -2.77
N MET A 55 2.09 22.82 -2.57
CA MET A 55 2.66 22.07 -1.45
C MET A 55 4.13 21.69 -1.65
N ASN A 56 4.64 21.75 -2.89
CA ASN A 56 6.00 21.36 -3.24
C ASN A 56 6.65 22.46 -4.10
N PRO A 57 7.21 23.52 -3.51
CA PRO A 57 7.70 24.70 -4.25
C PRO A 57 8.81 24.41 -5.27
N LYS A 58 9.51 23.28 -5.13
CA LYS A 58 10.57 22.83 -6.05
C LYS A 58 10.06 21.87 -7.13
N ALA A 59 8.78 21.49 -7.06
CA ALA A 59 8.19 20.57 -8.00
C ALA A 59 7.89 21.24 -9.33
N ARG A 60 7.76 20.42 -10.38
CA ARG A 60 7.37 20.89 -11.71
C ARG A 60 6.34 19.95 -12.33
N GLN A 61 5.36 20.52 -13.01
CA GLN A 61 4.43 19.74 -13.82
C GLN A 61 5.18 19.12 -14.99
N ILE A 62 4.96 17.82 -15.23
CA ILE A 62 5.59 17.05 -16.32
C ILE A 62 4.56 16.45 -17.27
N ALA A 63 3.30 16.37 -16.86
CA ALA A 63 2.15 16.01 -17.68
C ALA A 63 0.88 16.68 -17.13
N PRO A 64 -0.25 16.69 -17.86
CA PRO A 64 -1.50 17.30 -17.39
C PRO A 64 -1.95 16.84 -16.00
N ASN A 65 -1.68 15.59 -15.64
CA ASN A 65 -2.02 14.98 -14.34
C ASN A 65 -0.78 14.52 -13.53
N ALA A 66 0.44 14.93 -13.89
CA ALA A 66 1.66 14.44 -13.24
C ALA A 66 2.64 15.57 -12.89
N VAL A 67 3.24 15.44 -11.71
CA VAL A 67 4.20 16.41 -11.15
C VAL A 67 5.44 15.67 -10.66
N ARG A 68 6.61 16.15 -11.06
CA ARG A 68 7.88 15.69 -10.49
C ARG A 68 8.16 16.48 -9.22
N VAL A 69 8.12 15.81 -8.07
CA VAL A 69 8.28 16.43 -6.75
C VAL A 69 9.72 16.39 -6.22
N ALA A 70 10.51 15.43 -6.71
CA ALA A 70 11.94 15.30 -6.44
C ALA A 70 12.64 14.60 -7.62
N PRO A 71 13.98 14.57 -7.67
CA PRO A 71 14.68 13.73 -8.65
C PRO A 71 14.17 12.29 -8.58
N ASN A 72 13.75 11.75 -9.73
CA ASN A 72 13.24 10.38 -9.90
C ASN A 72 11.95 10.03 -9.15
N VAL A 73 11.23 11.02 -8.59
CA VAL A 73 9.97 10.82 -7.87
C VAL A 73 8.88 11.70 -8.46
N GLU A 74 7.78 11.06 -8.87
CA GLU A 74 6.64 11.71 -9.52
C GLU A 74 5.35 11.39 -8.78
N VAL A 75 4.48 12.38 -8.63
CA VAL A 75 3.11 12.21 -8.14
C VAL A 75 2.17 12.31 -9.33
N VAL A 76 1.30 11.32 -9.49
CA VAL A 76 0.33 11.24 -10.58
C VAL A 76 -1.07 11.18 -10.00
N LEU A 77 -1.92 12.10 -10.46
CA LEU A 77 -3.33 12.14 -10.13
C LEU A 77 -4.12 11.28 -11.11
N PRO A 78 -5.15 10.55 -10.65
CA PRO A 78 -6.02 9.81 -11.53
C PRO A 78 -6.73 10.76 -12.49
N ALA A 79 -6.85 10.37 -13.75
CA ALA A 79 -7.63 11.11 -14.73
C ALA A 79 -9.12 11.03 -14.39
N ALA A 80 -9.90 12.04 -14.79
CA ALA A 80 -11.34 12.02 -14.64
C ALA A 80 -11.94 10.78 -15.34
N GLY A 81 -12.71 9.98 -14.61
CA GLY A 81 -13.31 8.73 -15.10
C GLY A 81 -12.41 7.49 -15.01
N GLU A 82 -11.14 7.62 -14.63
CA GLU A 82 -10.22 6.49 -14.51
C GLU A 82 -10.63 5.52 -13.40
N VAL A 83 -11.13 6.04 -12.27
CA VAL A 83 -11.70 5.24 -11.17
C VAL A 83 -12.88 4.38 -11.65
N SER A 84 -13.71 4.90 -12.56
CA SER A 84 -14.82 4.14 -13.16
C SER A 84 -14.34 3.09 -14.16
N ALA A 85 -13.24 3.36 -14.87
CA ALA A 85 -12.69 2.44 -15.86
C ALA A 85 -11.88 1.30 -15.21
N LEU A 86 -11.31 1.52 -14.02
CA LEU A 86 -10.70 0.47 -13.18
C LEU A 86 -11.73 -0.60 -12.78
N ALA A 87 -12.98 -0.23 -12.52
CA ALA A 87 -14.07 -1.18 -12.25
C ALA A 87 -14.37 -2.14 -13.43
N THR A 88 -13.84 -1.85 -14.63
CA THR A 88 -13.96 -2.72 -15.83
C THR A 88 -12.71 -3.55 -16.11
N GLY A 89 -11.74 -3.58 -15.18
CA GLY A 89 -10.56 -4.44 -15.26
C GLY A 89 -9.39 -3.85 -16.04
N MET A 90 -9.28 -2.51 -16.14
CA MET A 90 -8.11 -1.90 -16.76
C MET A 90 -6.86 -2.07 -15.88
N THR A 91 -5.83 -2.58 -16.55
CA THR A 91 -4.54 -2.96 -16.01
C THR A 91 -3.50 -1.90 -16.38
N THR A 92 -2.72 -1.50 -15.39
CA THR A 92 -1.35 -0.94 -15.47
C THR A 92 -1.13 0.38 -16.21
N ALA A 93 -2.16 1.03 -16.77
CA ALA A 93 -1.99 2.24 -17.58
C ALA A 93 -1.19 3.37 -16.88
N GLN A 94 -1.23 3.42 -15.55
CA GLN A 94 -0.50 4.40 -14.76
C GLN A 94 0.87 3.93 -14.22
N CYS A 95 1.34 2.73 -14.51
CA CYS A 95 2.71 2.35 -14.14
C CYS A 95 3.55 2.16 -15.38
N SER A 96 4.13 3.26 -15.85
CA SER A 96 5.01 3.24 -17.01
C SER A 96 6.22 2.33 -16.78
N TYR A 97 6.78 1.84 -17.87
CA TYR A 97 8.01 1.05 -17.89
C TYR A 97 9.14 1.78 -17.13
N LYS A 98 9.94 1.04 -16.36
CA LYS A 98 11.03 1.52 -15.47
C LYS A 98 10.59 2.17 -14.16
N TYR A 99 9.34 2.04 -13.75
CA TYR A 99 8.87 2.60 -12.49
C TYR A 99 8.43 1.54 -11.51
N VAL A 100 8.67 1.80 -10.22
CA VAL A 100 7.87 1.28 -9.12
C VAL A 100 6.76 2.29 -8.86
N CYS A 101 5.52 1.82 -8.79
CA CYS A 101 4.34 2.65 -8.58
C CYS A 101 3.66 2.25 -7.28
N LEU A 102 3.54 3.23 -6.38
CA LEU A 102 2.94 3.09 -5.06
C LEU A 102 1.59 3.80 -5.11
N TYR A 103 0.52 3.04 -4.93
CA TYR A 103 -0.86 3.52 -5.02
C TYR A 103 -1.43 3.71 -3.62
N GLU A 104 -2.18 4.79 -3.43
CA GLU A 104 -2.87 5.04 -2.18
C GLU A 104 -4.16 4.23 -2.02
N GLY A 105 -4.85 3.90 -3.10
CA GLY A 105 -6.06 3.10 -3.05
C GLY A 105 -5.84 1.66 -3.47
N ALA A 106 -6.21 0.71 -2.61
CA ALA A 106 -6.54 -0.66 -3.01
C ALA A 106 -8.07 -0.80 -3.13
N LEU A 107 -8.55 -1.00 -4.37
CA LEU A 107 -9.98 -0.98 -4.69
C LEU A 107 -10.61 -2.38 -4.78
N GLY A 108 -9.81 -3.44 -4.60
CA GLY A 108 -10.26 -4.83 -4.71
C GLY A 108 -9.15 -5.75 -5.22
N PRO A 109 -9.40 -7.06 -5.30
CA PRO A 109 -8.50 -7.99 -5.97
C PRO A 109 -8.24 -7.55 -7.41
N GLY A 110 -6.98 -7.24 -7.75
CA GLY A 110 -6.64 -6.76 -9.10
C GLY A 110 -6.92 -5.27 -9.35
N LEU A 111 -7.50 -4.55 -8.40
CA LEU A 111 -7.93 -3.16 -8.57
C LEU A 111 -7.20 -2.22 -7.62
N TYR A 112 -6.73 -1.12 -8.16
CA TYR A 112 -6.00 -0.06 -7.45
C TYR A 112 -6.40 1.27 -8.04
N GLY A 113 -6.22 2.34 -7.28
CA GLY A 113 -6.55 3.66 -7.75
C GLY A 113 -6.06 4.72 -6.78
N GLY A 114 -6.71 5.87 -6.85
CA GLY A 114 -6.27 7.05 -6.11
C GLY A 114 -5.01 7.63 -6.70
N VAL A 115 -4.25 8.30 -5.85
CA VAL A 115 -3.01 8.98 -6.23
C VAL A 115 -1.87 7.97 -6.30
N VAL A 116 -0.95 8.17 -7.24
CA VAL A 116 0.22 7.32 -7.45
C VAL A 116 1.51 8.08 -7.17
N LEU A 117 2.42 7.48 -6.41
CA LEU A 117 3.84 7.86 -6.33
C LEU A 117 4.65 6.94 -7.24
N ARG A 118 5.32 7.49 -8.25
CA ARG A 118 6.18 6.74 -9.17
C ARG A 118 7.65 7.02 -8.89
N ILE A 119 8.46 5.96 -8.86
CA ILE A 119 9.90 6.01 -8.60
C ILE A 119 10.64 5.25 -9.70
N THR A 120 11.62 5.87 -10.37
CA THR A 120 12.26 5.25 -11.56
C THR A 120 13.72 4.85 -11.42
N ASN A 121 14.43 5.31 -10.39
CA ASN A 121 15.87 5.07 -10.27
C ASN A 121 16.22 4.32 -8.98
N CYS A 122 17.34 3.62 -9.00
CA CYS A 122 17.86 2.92 -7.83
C CYS A 122 18.13 3.92 -6.67
N GLY A 123 17.76 3.57 -5.45
CA GLY A 123 17.98 4.40 -4.27
C GLY A 123 17.05 4.07 -3.10
N SER A 124 17.32 4.71 -1.96
CA SER A 124 16.46 4.66 -0.78
C SER A 124 15.60 5.92 -0.70
N TYR A 125 14.29 5.74 -0.63
CA TYR A 125 13.30 6.81 -0.66
C TYR A 125 12.51 6.81 0.65
N ASN A 126 12.75 7.81 1.50
CA ASN A 126 11.94 8.04 2.70
C ASN A 126 10.64 8.73 2.31
N LEU A 127 9.52 8.05 2.47
CA LEU A 127 8.19 8.47 2.08
C LEU A 127 7.69 9.66 2.90
N GLY A 128 8.17 9.81 4.14
CA GLY A 128 7.92 10.98 4.98
C GLY A 128 8.45 12.30 4.40
N HIS A 129 9.31 12.27 3.38
CA HIS A 129 9.82 13.47 2.72
C HIS A 129 8.89 14.00 1.61
N TYR A 130 7.95 13.19 1.12
CA TYR A 130 7.07 13.55 0.02
C TYR A 130 5.69 13.92 0.55
N SER A 131 5.19 15.11 0.18
CA SER A 131 3.85 15.54 0.55
C SER A 131 2.80 14.68 -0.15
N PHE A 132 1.88 14.13 0.63
CA PHE A 132 0.72 13.42 0.14
C PHE A 132 -0.39 14.42 -0.20
N PRO A 133 -1.00 14.30 -1.39
CA PRO A 133 -2.09 15.17 -1.80
C PRO A 133 -3.41 14.84 -1.10
N ASP A 134 -3.67 15.50 0.02
CA ASP A 134 -4.95 15.47 0.74
C ASP A 134 -5.57 16.87 0.79
N PHE A 135 -6.82 16.98 0.34
CA PHE A 135 -7.57 18.24 0.28
C PHE A 135 -7.76 18.89 1.66
N ARG A 136 -7.74 18.10 2.74
CA ARG A 136 -7.91 18.58 4.12
C ARG A 136 -6.77 19.49 4.59
N TYR A 137 -5.64 19.51 3.88
CA TYR A 137 -4.41 20.16 4.35
C TYR A 137 -3.81 21.17 3.37
N VAL A 138 -4.53 21.53 2.31
CA VAL A 138 -4.10 22.53 1.33
C VAL A 138 -3.85 23.87 2.03
N GLY A 139 -2.62 24.39 1.94
CA GLY A 139 -2.22 25.67 2.55
C GLY A 139 -1.57 25.55 3.95
N THR A 140 -1.41 24.34 4.47
CA THR A 140 -0.67 24.10 5.72
C THR A 140 0.77 23.65 5.44
N ALA A 141 1.73 24.13 6.23
CA ALA A 141 3.15 23.76 6.07
C ALA A 141 3.44 22.29 6.41
N ALA A 142 2.56 21.66 7.19
CA ALA A 142 2.70 20.29 7.70
C ALA A 142 1.63 19.35 7.13
N GLY A 143 1.30 19.50 5.84
CA GLY A 143 0.40 18.57 5.17
C GLY A 143 0.87 17.11 5.27
N PRO A 144 -0.04 16.14 5.06
CA PRO A 144 0.27 14.74 5.23
C PRO A 144 1.40 14.32 4.29
N LYS A 145 2.06 13.24 4.66
CA LYS A 145 3.17 12.66 3.90
C LYS A 145 2.76 11.30 3.37
N TRP A 146 3.59 10.76 2.48
CA TRP A 146 3.37 9.46 1.84
C TRP A 146 3.63 8.27 2.77
N ASN A 147 4.19 8.49 3.97
CA ASN A 147 4.27 7.41 4.96
C ASN A 147 2.87 6.92 5.33
N ASP A 148 2.74 5.62 5.51
CA ASP A 148 1.49 5.01 5.97
C ASP A 148 0.31 5.27 5.03
N ARG A 149 0.58 5.35 3.71
CA ARG A 149 -0.44 5.59 2.67
C ARG A 149 -0.48 4.56 1.55
N ILE A 150 0.46 3.61 1.52
CA ILE A 150 0.58 2.72 0.38
C ILE A 150 -0.34 1.52 0.59
N SER A 151 -1.31 1.38 -0.31
CA SER A 151 -2.25 0.27 -0.30
C SER A 151 -2.05 -0.73 -1.45
N ALA A 152 -1.42 -0.32 -2.55
CA ALA A 152 -1.07 -1.24 -3.64
C ALA A 152 0.25 -0.87 -4.29
N VAL A 153 0.95 -1.86 -4.83
CA VAL A 153 2.22 -1.66 -5.53
C VAL A 153 2.23 -2.40 -6.87
N ILE A 154 2.80 -1.73 -7.87
CA ILE A 154 3.23 -2.34 -9.12
C ILE A 154 4.73 -2.09 -9.25
N ASP A 155 5.51 -3.16 -9.34
CA ASP A 155 6.88 -3.06 -9.83
C ASP A 155 6.88 -3.28 -11.35
N ASN A 156 7.12 -2.23 -12.13
CA ASN A 156 7.31 -2.30 -13.58
C ASN A 156 8.74 -1.92 -13.99
N GLN A 157 9.72 -2.15 -13.11
CA GLN A 157 11.13 -2.07 -13.43
C GLN A 157 11.53 -3.17 -14.43
N THR A 158 12.73 -3.05 -14.98
CA THR A 158 13.14 -3.77 -16.21
C THR A 158 14.37 -4.64 -16.01
N SER A 159 15.07 -4.43 -14.90
CA SER A 159 16.19 -5.27 -14.51
C SER A 159 15.59 -6.47 -13.79
N ALA A 160 15.93 -7.69 -14.21
CA ALA A 160 15.47 -8.89 -13.52
C ALA A 160 15.99 -8.99 -12.07
N ALA A 161 17.02 -8.21 -11.72
CA ALA A 161 17.54 -8.06 -10.37
C ALA A 161 16.89 -6.90 -9.60
N ALA A 162 15.91 -6.23 -10.22
CA ALA A 162 15.20 -5.14 -9.59
C ALA A 162 14.08 -5.66 -8.69
N TYR A 163 14.12 -5.26 -7.43
CA TYR A 163 13.16 -5.67 -6.41
C TYR A 163 12.96 -4.50 -5.44
N PRO A 164 11.77 -3.90 -5.36
CA PRO A 164 11.51 -2.92 -4.34
C PRO A 164 11.41 -3.59 -2.98
N VAL A 165 12.11 -3.01 -2.00
CA VAL A 165 12.14 -3.45 -0.62
C VAL A 165 11.50 -2.39 0.27
N PHE A 166 10.51 -2.80 1.05
CA PHE A 166 9.68 -1.91 1.84
C PHE A 166 10.01 -2.01 3.32
N TYR A 167 10.03 -0.85 3.98
CA TYR A 167 10.35 -0.71 5.40
C TYR A 167 9.35 0.16 6.14
N ASN A 168 9.18 -0.13 7.43
CA ASN A 168 8.45 0.68 8.41
C ASN A 168 9.46 1.20 9.47
N TRP A 169 9.27 2.41 9.96
CA TRP A 169 10.06 3.02 11.02
C TRP A 169 9.46 2.76 12.41
N GLU A 170 10.02 1.77 13.11
CA GLU A 170 9.63 1.41 14.49
C GLU A 170 10.70 1.89 15.50
N GLY A 171 11.23 3.09 15.30
CA GLY A 171 12.46 3.58 15.96
C GLY A 171 13.76 3.03 15.34
N SER A 172 13.63 2.13 14.36
CA SER A 172 14.66 1.66 13.44
C SER A 172 13.98 1.15 12.17
N TRP A 173 14.67 1.11 11.04
CA TRP A 173 14.12 0.57 9.80
C TRP A 173 13.87 -0.94 9.93
N LYS A 174 12.60 -1.35 9.88
CA LYS A 174 12.18 -2.76 9.87
C LYS A 174 11.77 -3.17 8.47
N PHE A 175 12.42 -4.20 7.95
CA PHE A 175 11.99 -4.86 6.71
C PHE A 175 10.56 -5.38 6.90
N LYS A 176 9.72 -5.17 5.89
CA LYS A 176 8.33 -5.64 5.87
C LYS A 176 8.06 -6.58 4.71
N LEU A 177 8.48 -6.18 3.50
CA LEU A 177 8.21 -6.90 2.27
C LEU A 177 9.28 -6.62 1.22
N SER A 178 9.52 -7.59 0.35
CA SER A 178 10.17 -7.39 -0.95
C SER A 178 9.22 -7.94 -2.02
N LEU A 179 9.08 -7.22 -3.12
CA LEU A 179 8.32 -7.70 -4.27
C LEU A 179 9.27 -8.21 -5.35
N GLY A 180 8.83 -9.22 -6.09
CA GLY A 180 9.53 -9.70 -7.27
C GLY A 180 9.47 -8.70 -8.42
N HIS A 181 10.35 -8.86 -9.40
CA HIS A 181 10.29 -8.14 -10.66
C HIS A 181 8.96 -8.38 -11.39
N GLN A 182 8.35 -7.33 -11.93
CA GLN A 182 7.05 -7.40 -12.63
C GLN A 182 5.92 -7.98 -11.77
N VAL A 183 6.02 -7.82 -10.45
CA VAL A 183 4.99 -8.25 -9.51
C VAL A 183 4.00 -7.13 -9.27
N PHE A 184 2.74 -7.57 -9.15
CA PHE A 184 1.64 -6.79 -8.68
C PHE A 184 1.22 -7.27 -7.29
N ALA A 185 1.09 -6.34 -6.35
CA ALA A 185 0.65 -6.60 -4.99
C ALA A 185 -0.50 -5.65 -4.63
N PRO A 186 -1.77 -6.07 -4.82
CA PRO A 186 -2.91 -5.39 -4.20
C PRO A 186 -2.92 -5.72 -2.72
N TYR A 187 -3.26 -4.75 -1.86
CA TYR A 187 -3.21 -4.92 -0.40
C TYR A 187 -1.82 -5.40 0.02
N VAL A 188 -0.85 -4.50 -0.05
CA VAL A 188 0.57 -4.81 0.16
C VAL A 188 0.74 -5.43 1.55
N GLY A 189 0.64 -6.77 1.63
CA GLY A 189 0.30 -7.53 2.85
C GLY A 189 -1.07 -7.13 3.43
N ASP A 190 -2.04 -8.04 3.53
CA ASP A 190 -3.36 -7.73 4.15
C ASP A 190 -3.21 -7.13 5.58
N ASP A 191 -2.13 -7.46 6.28
CA ASP A 191 -1.72 -6.91 7.58
C ASP A 191 -0.67 -5.80 7.51
N GLN A 192 -0.11 -5.53 6.32
CA GLN A 192 0.94 -4.55 6.05
C GLN A 192 0.50 -3.35 5.21
N ASN A 193 -0.80 -3.24 4.93
CA ASN A 193 -1.36 -2.08 4.25
C ASN A 193 -1.07 -0.79 5.03
N ASP A 194 -0.74 0.30 4.34
CA ASP A 194 -0.61 1.64 4.92
C ASP A 194 0.36 1.72 6.11
N MET A 195 1.49 1.00 6.10
CA MET A 195 2.52 1.09 7.17
C MET A 195 3.94 1.37 6.70
N TYR A 196 4.12 1.66 5.41
CA TYR A 196 5.44 1.81 4.81
C TYR A 196 5.91 3.26 4.90
N ASP A 197 7.13 3.44 5.40
CA ASP A 197 7.81 4.72 5.57
C ASP A 197 8.97 4.91 4.60
N ARG A 198 9.50 3.81 4.06
CA ARG A 198 10.61 3.82 3.10
C ARG A 198 10.47 2.71 2.09
N VAL A 199 10.88 3.00 0.87
CA VAL A 199 11.10 2.01 -0.19
C VAL A 199 12.53 2.14 -0.71
N ASP A 200 13.22 1.01 -0.79
CA ASP A 200 14.45 0.88 -1.57
C ASP A 200 14.07 0.34 -2.93
N VAL A 201 14.32 1.13 -3.97
CA VAL A 201 14.12 0.73 -5.36
C VAL A 201 15.49 0.41 -5.92
N CYS A 202 15.65 -0.73 -6.58
CA CYS A 202 16.84 -1.11 -7.36
C CYS A 202 16.39 -2.13 -8.37
#